data_AF-A0A523BLS3-F1
#
_entry.id   AF-A0A523BLS3-F1
#
_cell.length_a   1.000
_cell.length_b   1.000
_cell.length_c   1.000
_cell.angle_alpha   90.00
_cell.angle_beta   90.00
_cell.angle_gamma   90.00
#
_symmetry.space_group_name_H-M   'P 1'
#
loop_
_entity.id
_entity.type
_entity.pdbx_description
1 polymer ?
#
loop_
_entity_poly.entity_id
_entity_poly.type
_entity_poly.pdbx_seq_one_letter_code
_entity_poly.pdbx_strand_id
1 'polypeptide(L)'
;MTNHIRAENVSLGWPAGNAMEWILQLICTGGGIIAGMLIERWRRKWELEKEAMEKHFEEIKKCLFRLKERIYSLRHSFILNESFSLPSISSVEEELREDYERWWRSFSLRGFECGNLLFDDLRNHYPSLYSKLISLEKFVREKYPDFLHALIPLLQRMEEDPGLKGLIERVMSHAATTAQRKVADDYRKAVLFLSLGISWENWPNLYRSLRVEWNTIEEAGKRLYNTEEAKKVRDIREDAFGIMDSCCAEIDEVMLSKILRGKCRYVRAR
;
A
#
# COMPACT_ATOMS: atom_id res chain seq x y z
N MET A 1 23.02 84.67 76.73
CA MET A 1 22.93 84.42 75.28
C MET A 1 22.75 82.92 75.08
N THR A 2 21.49 82.55 74.93
CA THR A 2 20.94 81.21 74.72
C THR A 2 21.23 80.72 73.31
N ASN A 3 21.63 79.46 73.16
CA ASN A 3 21.37 78.68 71.94
C ASN A 3 21.00 77.25 72.35
N HIS A 4 19.70 77.01 72.37
CA HIS A 4 19.08 75.70 72.44
C HIS A 4 19.24 74.99 71.10
N ILE A 5 19.88 73.82 71.08
CA ILE A 5 19.77 72.89 69.96
C ILE A 5 18.51 72.06 70.19
N ARG A 6 17.53 72.27 69.32
CA ARG A 6 16.21 71.65 69.30
C ARG A 6 16.33 70.27 68.65
N ALA A 7 15.97 69.22 69.37
CA ALA A 7 15.78 67.89 68.80
C ALA A 7 14.46 67.88 68.00
N GLU A 8 14.55 67.83 66.68
CA GLU A 8 13.39 67.54 65.83
C GLU A 8 13.15 66.04 65.80
N ASN A 9 12.11 65.62 66.52
CA ASN A 9 11.50 64.30 66.35
C ASN A 9 10.81 64.27 64.97
N VAL A 10 11.47 63.71 63.96
CA VAL A 10 10.80 63.28 62.73
C VAL A 10 10.11 61.95 63.03
N SER A 11 8.84 62.01 63.41
CA SER A 11 7.97 60.84 63.44
C SER A 11 7.73 60.36 62.01
N LEU A 12 8.55 59.43 61.53
CA LEU A 12 8.22 58.61 60.36
C LEU A 12 7.08 57.67 60.77
N GLY A 13 5.85 58.15 60.67
CA GLY A 13 4.66 57.32 60.71
C GLY A 13 4.65 56.42 59.49
N TRP A 14 5.18 55.21 59.62
CA TRP A 14 4.97 54.15 58.65
C TRP A 14 3.53 53.63 58.82
N PRO A 15 2.68 53.64 57.77
CA PRO A 15 1.36 53.03 57.86
C PRO A 15 1.54 51.51 57.87
N ALA A 16 1.53 50.91 59.06
CA ALA A 16 1.60 49.47 59.29
C ALA A 16 0.33 48.70 58.84
N GLY A 17 -0.56 49.32 58.06
CA GLY A 17 -1.82 48.73 57.58
C GLY A 17 -1.74 48.08 56.20
N ASN A 18 -0.80 48.46 55.34
CA ASN A 18 -0.91 48.12 53.91
C ASN A 18 0.13 47.11 53.42
N ALA A 19 1.24 46.87 54.13
CA ALA A 19 2.32 46.00 53.64
C ALA A 19 1.85 44.55 53.42
N MET A 20 0.96 44.04 54.27
CA MET A 20 0.42 42.69 54.18
C MET A 20 -0.63 42.56 53.05
N GLU A 21 -1.41 43.61 52.78
CA GLU A 21 -2.28 43.69 51.60
C GLU A 21 -1.46 43.76 50.30
N TRP A 22 -0.40 44.58 50.25
CA TRP A 22 0.49 44.65 49.09
C TRP A 22 1.21 43.32 48.82
N ILE A 23 1.64 42.60 49.87
CA ILE A 23 2.28 41.27 49.74
C ILE A 23 1.27 40.22 49.29
N LEU A 24 0.05 40.19 49.85
CA LEU A 24 -1.01 39.27 49.41
C LEU A 24 -1.45 39.57 47.98
N GLN A 25 -1.52 40.84 47.60
CA GLN A 25 -1.86 41.27 46.24
C GLN A 25 -0.73 40.96 45.26
N LEU A 26 0.54 41.06 45.65
CA LEU A 26 1.70 40.58 44.88
C LEU A 26 1.74 39.06 44.73
N ILE A 27 1.31 38.30 45.74
CA ILE A 27 1.23 36.83 45.69
C ILE A 27 0.04 36.38 44.82
N CYS A 28 -1.11 37.05 44.91
CA CYS A 28 -2.28 36.76 44.07
C CYS A 28 -2.09 37.21 42.60
N THR A 29 -1.48 38.37 42.36
CA THR A 29 -1.17 38.83 40.98
C THR A 29 0.06 38.15 40.40
N GLY A 30 1.11 37.94 41.18
CA GLY A 30 2.31 37.21 40.78
C GLY A 30 2.05 35.72 40.56
N GLY A 31 1.23 35.10 41.40
CA GLY A 31 0.76 33.72 41.21
C GLY A 31 -0.07 33.56 39.93
N GLY A 32 -0.92 34.53 39.60
CA GLY A 32 -1.66 34.57 38.33
C GLY A 32 -0.76 34.74 37.11
N ILE A 33 0.31 35.55 37.21
CA ILE A 33 1.30 35.72 36.13
C ILE A 33 2.12 34.44 35.92
N ILE A 34 2.59 33.80 36.99
CA ILE A 34 3.36 32.54 36.89
C ILE A 34 2.48 31.40 36.37
N ALA A 35 1.26 31.26 36.87
CA ALA A 35 0.29 30.30 36.36
C ALA A 35 -0.05 30.57 34.89
N GLY A 36 -0.24 31.83 34.51
CA GLY A 36 -0.45 32.26 33.13
C GLY A 36 0.73 31.90 32.21
N MET A 37 1.96 32.14 32.65
CA MET A 37 3.18 31.76 31.91
C MET A 37 3.31 30.23 31.77
N LEU A 38 2.97 29.46 32.80
CA LEU A 38 2.99 28.00 32.75
C LEU A 38 1.91 27.43 31.83
N ILE A 39 0.68 27.98 31.89
CA ILE A 39 -0.43 27.61 31.01
C ILE A 39 -0.09 27.95 29.55
N GLU A 40 0.47 29.13 29.31
CA GLU A 40 0.89 29.56 27.97
C GLU A 40 2.03 28.68 27.43
N ARG A 41 3.00 28.32 28.26
CA ARG A 41 4.08 27.39 27.89
C ARG A 41 3.54 25.99 27.60
N TRP A 42 2.58 25.52 28.40
CA TRP A 42 1.92 24.24 28.18
C TRP A 42 1.08 24.25 26.90
N ARG A 43 0.33 25.33 26.64
CA ARG A 43 -0.45 25.53 25.41
C ARG A 43 0.45 25.53 24.17
N ARG A 44 1.53 26.32 24.16
CA ARG A 44 2.49 26.34 23.05
C ARG A 44 3.12 24.98 22.81
N LYS A 45 3.47 24.27 23.89
CA LYS A 45 3.98 22.90 23.78
C LYS A 45 2.93 22.02 23.11
N TRP A 46 1.70 22.02 23.60
CA TRP A 46 0.60 21.23 23.04
C TRP A 46 0.31 21.56 21.56
N GLU A 47 0.34 22.84 21.18
CA GLU A 47 0.19 23.27 19.78
C GLU A 47 1.30 22.72 18.88
N LEU A 48 2.56 22.80 19.33
CA LEU A 48 3.70 22.23 18.60
C LEU A 48 3.62 20.69 18.49
N GLU A 49 3.19 20.01 19.56
CA GLU A 49 2.98 18.55 19.53
C GLU A 49 1.89 18.17 18.53
N LYS A 50 0.79 18.93 18.50
CA LYS A 50 -0.31 18.74 17.56
C LYS A 50 0.13 18.98 16.11
N GLU A 51 0.82 20.10 15.84
CA GLU A 51 1.34 20.41 14.50
C GLU A 51 2.32 19.33 14.02
N ALA A 52 3.20 18.85 14.90
CA ALA A 52 4.13 17.76 14.59
C ALA A 52 3.40 16.44 14.30
N MET A 53 2.33 16.13 15.04
CA MET A 53 1.49 14.95 14.77
C MET A 53 0.73 15.06 13.46
N GLU A 54 0.15 16.22 13.14
CA GLU A 54 -0.54 16.47 11.88
C GLU A 54 0.43 16.33 10.70
N LYS A 55 1.62 16.93 10.79
CA LYS A 55 2.66 16.79 9.78
C LYS A 55 3.09 15.34 9.59
N HIS A 56 3.36 14.62 10.67
CA HIS A 56 3.73 13.20 10.60
C HIS A 56 2.60 12.37 9.99
N PHE A 57 1.34 12.66 10.32
CA PHE A 57 0.21 11.95 9.73
C PHE A 57 0.12 12.18 8.21
N GLU A 58 0.35 13.40 7.74
CA GLU A 58 0.41 13.70 6.31
C GLU A 58 1.56 12.96 5.61
N GLU A 59 2.72 12.82 6.27
CA GLU A 59 3.84 11.99 5.77
C GLU A 59 3.45 10.50 5.68
N ILE A 60 2.75 9.97 6.69
CA ILE A 60 2.19 8.61 6.66
C ILE A 60 1.20 8.46 5.51
N LYS A 61 0.27 9.41 5.32
CA LYS A 61 -0.71 9.35 4.22
C LYS A 61 -0.04 9.33 2.85
N LYS A 62 1.00 10.15 2.65
CA LYS A 62 1.80 10.11 1.41
C LYS A 62 2.48 8.75 1.22
N CYS A 63 3.05 8.18 2.27
CA CYS A 63 3.62 6.83 2.24
C CYS A 63 2.54 5.79 1.85
N LEU A 64 1.37 5.82 2.47
CA LEU A 64 0.28 4.89 2.21
C LEU A 64 -0.25 5.01 0.79
N PHE A 65 -0.35 6.23 0.25
CA PHE A 65 -0.72 6.45 -1.15
C PHE A 65 0.26 5.76 -2.11
N ARG A 66 1.57 5.92 -1.88
CA ARG A 66 2.62 5.24 -2.68
C ARG A 66 2.58 3.73 -2.55
N LEU A 67 2.34 3.22 -1.34
CA LEU A 67 2.17 1.80 -1.12
C LEU A 67 0.97 1.26 -1.90
N LYS A 68 -0.15 2.00 -1.94
CA LYS A 68 -1.33 1.63 -2.72
C LYS A 68 -1.00 1.55 -4.22
N GLU A 69 -0.31 2.54 -4.78
CA GLU A 69 0.14 2.53 -6.17
C GLU A 69 1.03 1.31 -6.45
N ARG A 70 1.94 0.97 -5.53
CA ARG A 70 2.80 -0.21 -5.65
C ARG A 70 2.01 -1.51 -5.60
N ILE A 71 1.00 -1.62 -4.74
CA ILE A 71 0.12 -2.80 -4.68
C ILE A 71 -0.66 -2.95 -5.98
N TYR A 72 -1.19 -1.86 -6.54
CA TYR A 72 -1.83 -1.91 -7.86
C TYR A 72 -0.86 -2.31 -8.97
N SER A 73 0.38 -1.81 -8.93
CA SER A 73 1.43 -2.22 -9.86
C SER A 73 1.72 -3.73 -9.76
N LEU A 74 1.84 -4.26 -8.54
CA LEU A 74 2.00 -5.70 -8.30
C LEU A 74 0.81 -6.52 -8.81
N ARG A 75 -0.41 -5.98 -8.70
CA ARG A 75 -1.62 -6.64 -9.20
C ARG A 75 -1.50 -6.95 -10.69
N HIS A 76 -0.84 -6.10 -11.48
CA HIS A 76 -0.62 -6.35 -12.91
C HIS A 76 0.21 -7.61 -13.20
N SER A 77 1.05 -8.06 -12.28
CA SER A 77 1.78 -9.33 -12.40
C SER A 77 0.87 -10.56 -12.33
N PHE A 78 -0.36 -10.41 -11.82
CA PHE A 78 -1.35 -11.49 -11.69
C PHE A 78 -2.63 -11.25 -12.53
N ILE A 79 -2.81 -10.05 -13.09
CA ILE A 79 -3.95 -9.72 -13.96
C ILE A 79 -3.70 -10.23 -15.36
N LEU A 80 -4.73 -10.90 -15.89
CA LEU A 80 -4.80 -11.36 -17.27
C LEU A 80 -5.99 -10.63 -17.91
N ASN A 81 -5.71 -9.74 -18.86
CA ASN A 81 -6.69 -8.90 -19.54
C ASN A 81 -6.30 -8.68 -21.01
N GLU A 82 -7.02 -7.86 -21.76
CA GLU A 82 -6.69 -7.61 -23.18
C GLU A 82 -5.28 -7.06 -23.43
N SER A 83 -4.64 -6.38 -22.47
CA SER A 83 -3.25 -5.92 -22.62
C SER A 83 -2.21 -6.98 -22.24
N PHE A 84 -2.63 -8.12 -21.69
CA PHE A 84 -1.72 -9.21 -21.30
C PHE A 84 -1.06 -9.84 -22.53
N SER A 85 0.26 -9.80 -22.60
CA SER A 85 1.01 -10.59 -23.58
C SER A 85 1.13 -12.02 -23.08
N LEU A 86 0.65 -12.97 -23.87
CA LEU A 86 0.79 -14.38 -23.53
C LEU A 86 2.28 -14.76 -23.48
N PRO A 87 2.82 -15.18 -22.33
CA PRO A 87 4.22 -15.58 -22.26
C PRO A 87 4.41 -16.93 -22.97
N SER A 88 5.54 -17.09 -23.65
CA SER A 88 5.96 -18.41 -24.11
C SER A 88 6.40 -19.26 -22.92
N ILE A 89 6.29 -20.59 -23.04
CA ILE A 89 6.79 -21.52 -22.01
C ILE A 89 8.25 -21.21 -21.65
N SER A 90 9.11 -21.04 -22.67
CA SER A 90 10.52 -20.71 -22.46
C SER A 90 10.73 -19.37 -21.73
N SER A 91 9.86 -18.38 -21.92
CA SER A 91 9.93 -17.12 -21.17
C SER A 91 9.53 -17.29 -19.71
N VAL A 92 8.56 -18.16 -19.41
CA VAL A 92 8.17 -18.48 -18.03
C VAL A 92 9.27 -19.31 -17.33
N GLU A 93 9.83 -20.31 -18.02
CA GLU A 93 10.97 -21.09 -17.54
C GLU A 93 12.19 -20.20 -17.30
N GLU A 94 12.45 -19.25 -18.20
CA GLU A 94 13.49 -18.26 -18.01
C GLU A 94 13.26 -17.45 -16.75
N GLU A 95 12.04 -17.02 -16.43
CA GLU A 95 11.71 -16.29 -15.21
C GLU A 95 11.93 -17.11 -13.93
N LEU A 96 11.90 -18.44 -14.03
CA LEU A 96 12.17 -19.37 -12.94
C LEU A 96 13.65 -19.72 -12.77
N ARG A 97 14.51 -19.46 -13.77
CA ARG A 97 15.95 -19.79 -13.68
C ARG A 97 16.60 -19.09 -12.49
N GLU A 98 17.34 -19.86 -11.69
CA GLU A 98 17.94 -19.42 -10.44
C GLU A 98 19.17 -18.51 -10.62
N ASP A 99 19.76 -18.52 -11.82
CA ASP A 99 21.01 -17.83 -12.15
C ASP A 99 20.93 -16.30 -12.10
N TYR A 100 19.73 -15.74 -11.93
CA TYR A 100 19.47 -14.31 -11.92
C TYR A 100 18.74 -13.87 -10.65
N GLU A 101 19.05 -12.66 -10.18
CA GLU A 101 18.30 -12.02 -9.10
C GLU A 101 16.89 -11.66 -9.60
N ARG A 102 15.89 -12.44 -9.18
CA ARG A 102 14.50 -12.23 -9.57
C ARG A 102 13.84 -11.18 -8.71
N TRP A 103 13.07 -10.30 -9.37
CA TRP A 103 12.36 -9.21 -8.70
C TRP A 103 11.44 -9.70 -7.57
N TRP A 104 10.86 -10.90 -7.70
CA TRP A 104 9.96 -11.47 -6.71
C TRP A 104 10.71 -12.01 -5.48
N ARG A 105 11.99 -12.42 -5.62
CA ARG A 105 12.84 -12.84 -4.49
C ARG A 105 13.24 -11.66 -3.60
N SER A 106 13.55 -10.53 -4.23
CA SER A 106 13.90 -9.28 -3.55
C SER A 106 12.71 -8.35 -3.34
N PHE A 107 11.48 -8.81 -3.64
CA PHE A 107 10.29 -7.98 -3.55
C PHE A 107 10.11 -7.44 -2.13
N SER A 108 9.99 -6.13 -2.01
CA SER A 108 9.83 -5.40 -0.75
C SER A 108 8.98 -4.17 -1.00
N LEU A 109 8.07 -3.90 -0.07
CA LEU A 109 7.31 -2.66 0.05
C LEU A 109 8.10 -1.60 0.84
N ARG A 110 9.12 -2.01 1.61
CA ARG A 110 10.08 -1.11 2.26
C ARG A 110 10.97 -0.42 1.24
N GLY A 111 11.33 0.83 1.54
CA GLY A 111 12.25 1.64 0.73
C GLY A 111 11.65 2.16 -0.58
N PHE A 112 10.41 1.79 -0.90
CA PHE A 112 9.70 2.18 -2.10
C PHE A 112 9.07 3.56 -1.93
N GLU A 113 9.90 4.61 -1.98
CA GLU A 113 9.58 6.05 -1.75
C GLU A 113 9.01 6.40 -0.36
N CYS A 114 8.30 5.48 0.28
CA CYS A 114 8.06 5.45 1.71
C CYS A 114 9.37 5.02 2.39
N GLY A 115 10.15 6.00 2.83
CA GLY A 115 11.40 5.73 3.56
C GLY A 115 11.18 4.75 4.72
N ASN A 116 12.19 3.91 5.01
CA ASN A 116 12.08 2.79 5.95
C ASN A 116 11.47 3.16 7.31
N LEU A 117 11.78 4.36 7.82
CA LEU A 117 11.25 4.87 9.08
C LEU A 117 9.73 5.03 9.05
N LEU A 118 9.18 5.65 8.00
CA LEU A 118 7.72 5.84 7.87
C LEU A 118 6.98 4.51 7.72
N PHE A 119 7.60 3.54 7.04
CA PHE A 119 7.04 2.20 6.94
C PHE A 119 7.02 1.50 8.30
N ASP A 120 8.09 1.63 9.09
CA ASP A 120 8.15 1.07 10.45
C ASP A 120 7.20 1.79 11.42
N ASP A 121 6.91 3.07 11.20
CA ASP A 121 5.90 3.81 11.98
C ASP A 121 4.49 3.24 11.81
N LEU A 122 4.18 2.60 10.66
CA LEU A 122 2.92 1.86 10.48
C LEU A 122 2.75 0.75 11.52
N ARG A 123 3.84 0.11 11.97
CA ARG A 123 3.76 -0.91 13.02
C ARG A 123 3.17 -0.37 14.32
N ASN A 124 3.43 0.90 14.63
CA ASN A 124 2.96 1.55 15.85
C ASN A 124 1.55 2.14 15.67
N HIS A 125 1.27 2.74 14.52
CA HIS A 125 0.05 3.48 14.27
C HIS A 125 -1.08 2.60 13.69
N TYR A 126 -0.73 1.61 12.86
CA TYR A 126 -1.63 0.75 12.11
C TYR A 126 -1.11 -0.70 12.06
N PRO A 127 -1.03 -1.41 13.20
CA PRO A 127 -0.40 -2.73 13.28
C PRO A 127 -1.08 -3.80 12.40
N SER A 128 -2.40 -3.73 12.20
CA SER A 128 -3.13 -4.62 11.28
C SER A 128 -2.61 -4.46 9.85
N LEU A 129 -2.65 -3.23 9.33
CA LEU A 129 -2.15 -2.89 7.99
C LEU A 129 -0.69 -3.31 7.82
N TYR A 130 0.17 -2.99 8.79
CA TYR A 130 1.57 -3.41 8.76
C TYR A 130 1.71 -4.93 8.61
N SER A 131 0.98 -5.71 9.41
CA SER A 131 1.00 -7.17 9.34
C SER A 131 0.55 -7.69 7.97
N LYS A 132 -0.49 -7.08 7.37
CA LYS A 132 -0.98 -7.44 6.04
C LYS A 132 0.03 -7.12 4.94
N LEU A 133 0.69 -5.96 5.00
CA LEU A 133 1.75 -5.57 4.06
C LEU A 133 2.94 -6.55 4.11
N ILE A 134 3.38 -6.95 5.30
CA ILE A 134 4.42 -7.98 5.46
C ILE A 134 3.96 -9.34 4.94
N SER A 135 2.69 -9.69 5.17
CA SER A 135 2.10 -10.93 4.65
C SER A 135 2.08 -10.95 3.12
N LEU A 136 1.80 -9.80 2.50
CA LEU A 136 1.86 -9.63 1.04
C LEU A 136 3.30 -9.80 0.51
N GLU A 137 4.30 -9.18 1.15
CA GLU A 137 5.70 -9.37 0.77
C GLU A 137 6.11 -10.85 0.81
N LYS A 138 5.77 -11.54 1.91
CA LYS A 138 6.03 -12.97 2.07
C LYS A 138 5.31 -13.79 1.02
N PHE A 139 4.03 -13.50 0.79
CA PHE A 139 3.22 -14.18 -0.21
C PHE A 139 3.86 -14.07 -1.60
N VAL A 140 4.28 -12.88 -2.03
CA VAL A 140 4.91 -12.71 -3.35
C VAL A 140 6.17 -13.55 -3.48
N ARG A 141 7.06 -13.52 -2.47
CA ARG A 141 8.31 -14.28 -2.49
C ARG A 141 8.10 -15.78 -2.57
N GLU A 142 7.06 -16.29 -1.91
CA GLU A 142 6.80 -17.73 -1.79
C GLU A 142 5.88 -18.26 -2.89
N LYS A 143 4.84 -17.50 -3.27
CA LYS A 143 3.75 -17.97 -4.15
C LYS A 143 3.83 -17.50 -5.58
N TYR A 144 4.60 -16.46 -5.89
CA TYR A 144 4.86 -16.10 -7.28
C TYR A 144 5.60 -17.21 -8.06
N PRO A 145 6.66 -17.87 -7.54
CA PRO A 145 7.24 -19.01 -8.25
C PRO A 145 6.27 -20.20 -8.38
N ASP A 146 5.46 -20.49 -7.35
CA ASP A 146 4.40 -21.51 -7.42
C ASP A 146 3.41 -21.21 -8.56
N PHE A 147 3.05 -19.93 -8.73
CA PHE A 147 2.19 -19.46 -9.82
C PHE A 147 2.81 -19.73 -11.20
N LEU A 148 4.09 -19.41 -11.39
CA LEU A 148 4.79 -19.68 -12.65
C LEU A 148 4.95 -21.20 -12.91
N HIS A 149 5.27 -21.98 -11.88
CA HIS A 149 5.36 -23.44 -11.97
C HIS A 149 4.02 -24.09 -12.32
N ALA A 150 2.89 -23.52 -11.88
CA ALA A 150 1.56 -23.99 -12.27
C ALA A 150 1.17 -23.53 -13.69
N LEU A 151 1.66 -22.37 -14.13
CA LEU A 151 1.36 -21.82 -15.45
C LEU A 151 2.02 -22.63 -16.58
N ILE A 152 3.25 -23.10 -16.42
CA ILE A 152 3.97 -23.89 -17.44
C ILE A 152 3.17 -25.12 -17.91
N PRO A 153 2.76 -26.06 -17.04
CA PRO A 153 2.04 -27.25 -17.47
C PRO A 153 0.63 -26.93 -17.99
N LEU A 154 0.02 -25.82 -17.56
CA LEU A 154 -1.22 -25.33 -18.16
C LEU A 154 -1.01 -24.89 -19.61
N LEU A 155 0.07 -24.14 -19.88
CA LEU A 155 0.44 -23.72 -21.24
C LEU A 155 0.77 -24.93 -22.13
N GLN A 156 1.49 -25.92 -21.60
CA GLN A 156 1.77 -27.18 -22.33
C GLN A 156 0.49 -27.93 -22.71
N ARG A 157 -0.43 -28.13 -21.76
CA ARG A 157 -1.73 -28.76 -22.06
C ARG A 157 -2.55 -27.98 -23.08
N MET A 158 -2.42 -26.66 -23.06
CA MET A 158 -3.08 -25.80 -24.05
C MET A 158 -2.49 -26.00 -25.44
N GLU A 159 -1.17 -26.15 -25.58
CA GLU A 159 -0.52 -26.46 -26.87
C GLU A 159 -0.88 -27.86 -27.40
N GLU A 160 -1.19 -28.79 -26.49
CA GLU A 160 -1.61 -30.15 -26.81
C GLU A 160 -3.12 -30.29 -27.08
N ASP A 161 -3.95 -29.29 -26.77
CA ASP A 161 -5.39 -29.37 -26.97
C ASP A 161 -5.75 -29.48 -28.46
N PRO A 162 -6.46 -30.54 -28.89
CA PRO A 162 -6.70 -30.80 -30.31
C PRO A 162 -7.61 -29.74 -30.95
N GLY A 163 -8.54 -29.16 -30.20
CA GLY A 163 -9.44 -28.12 -30.70
C GLY A 163 -8.69 -26.82 -30.98
N LEU A 164 -7.86 -26.40 -30.03
CA LEU A 164 -7.00 -25.22 -30.19
C LEU A 164 -5.92 -25.43 -31.26
N LYS A 165 -5.27 -26.60 -31.28
CA LYS A 165 -4.29 -26.93 -32.32
C LYS A 165 -4.90 -26.86 -33.71
N GLY A 166 -6.08 -27.43 -33.91
CA GLY A 166 -6.80 -27.35 -35.18
C GLY A 166 -7.20 -25.93 -35.58
N LEU A 167 -7.53 -25.05 -34.62
CA LEU A 167 -7.77 -23.62 -34.88
C LEU A 167 -6.51 -22.90 -35.37
N ILE A 168 -5.41 -23.13 -34.68
CA ILE A 168 -4.12 -22.50 -34.99
C ILE A 168 -3.65 -22.96 -36.37
N GLU A 169 -3.71 -24.26 -36.68
CA GLU A 169 -3.31 -24.81 -37.97
C GLU A 169 -4.16 -24.28 -39.15
N ARG A 170 -5.46 -23.99 -38.94
CA ARG A 170 -6.31 -23.37 -39.97
C ARG A 170 -5.86 -21.95 -40.34
N VAL A 171 -5.27 -21.22 -39.40
CA VAL A 171 -4.86 -19.82 -39.58
C VAL A 171 -3.38 -19.72 -39.96
N MET A 172 -2.55 -20.63 -39.46
CA MET A 172 -1.10 -20.62 -39.63
C MET A 172 -0.69 -21.35 -40.91
N SER A 173 -0.17 -20.60 -41.89
CA SER A 173 0.54 -21.17 -43.03
C SER A 173 2.05 -21.28 -42.76
N HIS A 174 2.78 -22.04 -43.58
CA HIS A 174 4.24 -22.14 -43.50
C HIS A 174 4.96 -20.77 -43.63
N ALA A 175 4.32 -19.78 -44.25
CA ALA A 175 4.78 -18.41 -44.36
C ALA A 175 3.84 -17.44 -43.62
N ALA A 176 3.47 -17.79 -42.38
CA ALA A 176 2.49 -17.03 -41.61
C ALA A 176 2.88 -15.56 -41.45
N THR A 177 1.99 -14.68 -41.90
CA THR A 177 2.07 -13.24 -41.74
C THR A 177 1.95 -12.83 -40.27
N THR A 178 2.38 -11.60 -39.94
CA THR A 178 2.21 -11.04 -38.59
C THR A 178 0.74 -11.04 -38.14
N ALA A 179 -0.19 -10.79 -39.07
CA ALA A 179 -1.62 -10.82 -38.79
C ALA A 179 -2.10 -12.22 -38.39
N GLN A 180 -1.65 -13.27 -39.09
CA GLN A 180 -2.01 -14.66 -38.76
C GLN A 180 -1.46 -15.09 -37.40
N ARG A 181 -0.21 -14.71 -37.08
CA ARG A 181 0.37 -14.99 -35.75
C ARG A 181 -0.41 -14.33 -34.64
N LYS A 182 -0.79 -13.07 -34.83
CA LYS A 182 -1.63 -12.34 -33.87
C LYS A 182 -2.96 -13.06 -33.63
N VAL A 183 -3.64 -13.52 -34.68
CA VAL A 183 -4.89 -14.29 -34.55
C VAL A 183 -4.68 -15.60 -33.80
N ALA A 184 -3.59 -16.32 -34.07
CA ALA A 184 -3.25 -17.54 -33.32
C ALA A 184 -3.00 -17.25 -31.84
N ASP A 185 -2.32 -16.16 -31.52
CA ASP A 185 -2.08 -15.73 -30.13
C ASP A 185 -3.37 -15.27 -29.44
N ASP A 186 -4.26 -14.60 -30.17
CA ASP A 186 -5.59 -14.22 -29.70
C ASP A 186 -6.41 -15.48 -29.31
N TYR A 187 -6.36 -16.56 -30.10
CA TYR A 187 -6.98 -17.84 -29.74
C TYR A 187 -6.40 -18.42 -28.46
N ARG A 188 -5.06 -18.52 -28.36
CA ARG A 188 -4.39 -19.05 -27.15
C ARG A 188 -4.76 -18.24 -25.92
N LYS A 189 -4.77 -16.91 -26.05
CA LYS A 189 -5.11 -15.99 -24.96
C LYS A 189 -6.54 -16.17 -24.49
N ALA A 190 -7.50 -16.29 -25.41
CA ALA A 190 -8.90 -16.52 -25.04
C ALA A 190 -9.09 -17.87 -24.34
N VAL A 191 -8.43 -18.94 -24.82
CA VAL A 191 -8.46 -20.25 -24.17
C VAL A 191 -7.85 -20.19 -22.77
N LEU A 192 -6.72 -19.50 -22.58
CA LEU A 192 -6.13 -19.28 -21.25
C LEU A 192 -7.07 -18.49 -20.33
N PHE A 193 -7.74 -17.45 -20.83
CA PHE A 193 -8.66 -16.66 -20.02
C PHE A 193 -9.84 -17.50 -19.53
N LEU A 194 -10.41 -18.31 -20.41
CA LEU A 194 -11.50 -19.22 -20.07
C LEU A 194 -11.04 -20.32 -19.11
N SER A 195 -9.86 -20.91 -19.32
CA SER A 195 -9.32 -21.91 -18.40
C SER A 195 -9.08 -21.34 -16.99
N LEU A 196 -8.86 -20.04 -16.89
CA LEU A 196 -8.68 -19.34 -15.62
C LEU A 196 -9.95 -18.65 -15.11
N GLY A 197 -11.11 -18.93 -15.71
CA GLY A 197 -12.41 -18.42 -15.25
C GLY A 197 -12.63 -16.92 -15.48
N ILE A 198 -11.89 -16.31 -16.40
CA ILE A 198 -11.98 -14.88 -16.69
C ILE A 198 -13.10 -14.62 -17.68
N SER A 199 -14.17 -13.98 -17.20
CA SER A 199 -15.32 -13.58 -18.01
C SER A 199 -14.91 -12.73 -19.21
N TRP A 200 -15.55 -12.98 -20.37
CA TRP A 200 -15.39 -12.24 -21.62
C TRP A 200 -15.71 -10.75 -21.49
N GLU A 201 -16.47 -10.36 -20.46
CA GLU A 201 -16.72 -8.96 -20.11
C GLU A 201 -15.43 -8.17 -19.82
N ASN A 202 -14.38 -8.87 -19.36
CA ASN A 202 -13.05 -8.28 -19.11
C ASN A 202 -12.17 -8.22 -20.38
N TRP A 203 -12.64 -8.79 -21.49
CA TRP A 203 -11.95 -8.81 -22.78
C TRP A 203 -12.90 -8.74 -23.98
N PRO A 204 -13.73 -7.69 -24.06
CA PRO A 204 -14.82 -7.60 -25.03
C PRO A 204 -14.36 -7.42 -26.49
N ASN A 205 -13.21 -6.80 -26.73
CA ASN A 205 -12.66 -6.62 -28.08
C ASN A 205 -12.08 -7.92 -28.62
N LEU A 206 -11.35 -8.66 -27.76
CA LEU A 206 -10.86 -9.99 -28.10
C LEU A 206 -12.04 -10.96 -28.33
N TYR A 207 -13.06 -10.93 -27.48
CA TYR A 207 -14.25 -11.74 -27.70
C TYR A 207 -14.92 -11.42 -29.05
N ARG A 208 -15.06 -10.14 -29.38
CA ARG A 208 -15.66 -9.68 -30.64
C ARG A 208 -14.89 -10.20 -31.86
N SER A 209 -13.56 -10.21 -31.83
CA SER A 209 -12.75 -10.68 -32.96
C SER A 209 -12.80 -12.20 -33.13
N LEU A 210 -13.04 -12.95 -32.06
CA LEU A 210 -13.00 -14.42 -32.05
C LEU A 210 -14.37 -15.09 -32.16
N ARG A 211 -15.45 -14.30 -32.29
CA ARG A 211 -16.84 -14.78 -32.22
C ARG A 211 -17.18 -15.91 -33.20
N VAL A 212 -16.54 -15.94 -34.38
CA VAL A 212 -16.77 -16.97 -35.41
C VAL A 212 -16.36 -18.36 -34.92
N GLU A 213 -15.24 -18.44 -34.21
CA GLU A 213 -14.66 -19.71 -33.72
C GLU A 213 -14.98 -19.97 -32.24
N TRP A 214 -15.95 -19.22 -31.69
CA TRP A 214 -16.22 -19.16 -30.26
C TRP A 214 -16.47 -20.52 -29.63
N ASN A 215 -17.28 -21.37 -30.27
CA ASN A 215 -17.63 -22.68 -29.71
C ASN A 215 -16.38 -23.54 -29.47
N THR A 216 -15.44 -23.56 -30.42
CA THR A 216 -14.20 -24.34 -30.30
C THR A 216 -13.30 -23.78 -29.19
N ILE A 217 -13.21 -22.45 -29.09
CA ILE A 217 -12.45 -21.75 -28.04
C ILE A 217 -13.05 -22.02 -26.66
N GLU A 218 -14.38 -21.94 -26.55
CA GLU A 218 -15.12 -22.18 -25.32
C GLU A 218 -14.97 -23.62 -24.83
N GLU A 219 -15.08 -24.59 -25.73
CA GLU A 219 -14.88 -26.00 -25.40
C GLU A 219 -13.45 -26.29 -24.95
N ALA A 220 -12.43 -25.75 -25.63
CA ALA A 220 -11.03 -25.88 -25.21
C ALA A 220 -10.80 -25.25 -23.83
N GLY A 221 -11.33 -24.05 -23.62
CA GLY A 221 -11.29 -23.36 -22.32
C GLY A 221 -11.93 -24.20 -21.20
N LYS A 222 -13.11 -24.77 -21.43
CA LYS A 222 -13.82 -25.63 -20.46
C LYS A 222 -13.06 -26.91 -20.12
N ARG A 223 -12.43 -27.56 -21.12
CA ARG A 223 -11.60 -28.75 -20.88
C ARG A 223 -10.44 -28.42 -19.95
N LEU A 224 -9.74 -27.31 -20.23
CA LEU A 224 -8.61 -26.87 -19.42
C LEU A 224 -9.02 -26.31 -18.07
N TYR A 225 -10.20 -25.71 -17.94
CA TYR A 225 -10.70 -25.13 -16.69
C TYR A 225 -10.71 -26.14 -15.52
N ASN A 226 -11.06 -27.40 -15.80
CA ASN A 226 -11.15 -28.45 -14.79
C ASN A 226 -9.80 -29.13 -14.48
N THR A 227 -8.69 -28.66 -15.06
CA THR A 227 -7.37 -29.20 -14.78
C THR A 227 -6.82 -28.70 -13.44
N GLU A 228 -6.01 -29.54 -12.79
CA GLU A 228 -5.36 -29.18 -11.52
C GLU A 228 -4.43 -27.97 -11.65
N GLU A 229 -3.78 -27.80 -12.80
CA GLU A 229 -2.90 -26.68 -13.10
C GLU A 229 -3.69 -25.38 -13.20
N ALA A 230 -4.79 -25.37 -13.96
CA ALA A 230 -5.67 -24.22 -14.06
C ALA A 230 -6.26 -23.85 -12.70
N LYS A 231 -6.66 -24.84 -11.90
CA LYS A 231 -7.13 -24.63 -10.52
C LYS A 231 -6.06 -23.97 -9.66
N LYS A 232 -4.83 -24.51 -9.62
CA LYS A 232 -3.72 -23.91 -8.86
C LYS A 232 -3.44 -22.47 -9.27
N VAL A 233 -3.43 -22.18 -10.57
CA VAL A 233 -3.23 -20.80 -11.06
C VAL A 233 -4.36 -19.89 -10.58
N ARG A 234 -5.62 -20.33 -10.63
CA ARG A 234 -6.77 -19.56 -10.12
C ARG A 234 -6.66 -19.33 -8.62
N ASP A 235 -6.43 -20.37 -7.83
CA ASP A 235 -6.34 -20.31 -6.37
C ASP A 235 -5.26 -19.30 -5.93
N ILE A 236 -4.05 -19.37 -6.53
CA ILE A 236 -2.97 -18.42 -6.19
C ILE A 236 -3.35 -16.98 -6.58
N ARG A 237 -4.03 -16.77 -7.71
CA ARG A 237 -4.49 -15.44 -8.14
C ARG A 237 -5.56 -14.88 -7.21
N GLU A 238 -6.51 -15.70 -6.80
CA GLU A 238 -7.59 -15.33 -5.88
C GLU A 238 -7.01 -14.95 -4.50
N ASP A 239 -6.09 -15.75 -3.97
CA ASP A 239 -5.36 -15.45 -2.73
C ASP A 239 -4.58 -14.13 -2.85
N ALA A 240 -3.85 -13.95 -3.95
CA ALA A 240 -3.08 -12.74 -4.22
C ALA A 240 -3.98 -11.50 -4.22
N PHE A 241 -5.10 -11.55 -4.96
CA PHE A 241 -6.06 -10.45 -5.03
C PHE A 241 -6.74 -10.19 -3.69
N GLY A 242 -7.11 -11.23 -2.95
CA GLY A 242 -7.70 -11.10 -1.62
C GLY A 242 -6.78 -10.36 -0.64
N ILE A 243 -5.49 -10.70 -0.62
CA ILE A 243 -4.50 -10.01 0.23
C ILE A 243 -4.32 -8.55 -0.23
N MET A 244 -4.17 -8.32 -1.54
CA MET A 244 -3.98 -6.97 -2.09
C MET A 244 -5.20 -6.06 -1.84
N ASP A 245 -6.41 -6.56 -2.08
CA ASP A 245 -7.66 -5.83 -1.86
C ASP A 245 -7.85 -5.50 -0.38
N SER A 246 -7.52 -6.44 0.51
CA SER A 246 -7.52 -6.23 1.96
C SER A 246 -6.53 -5.15 2.41
N CYS A 247 -5.33 -5.12 1.83
CA CYS A 247 -4.35 -4.05 2.08
C CYS A 247 -4.85 -2.69 1.58
N CYS A 248 -5.37 -2.63 0.34
CA CYS A 248 -5.87 -1.40 -0.25
C CYS A 248 -7.07 -0.82 0.51
N ALA A 249 -8.00 -1.68 0.97
CA ALA A 249 -9.13 -1.26 1.78
C ALA A 249 -8.69 -0.64 3.11
N GLU A 250 -7.75 -1.26 3.83
CA GLU A 250 -7.20 -0.69 5.06
C GLU A 250 -6.44 0.63 4.80
N ILE A 251 -5.71 0.72 3.69
CA ILE A 251 -5.08 1.99 3.28
C ILE A 251 -6.14 3.08 3.10
N ASP A 252 -7.24 2.78 2.40
CA ASP A 252 -8.31 3.74 2.16
C ASP A 252 -8.98 4.21 3.47
N GLU A 253 -9.22 3.29 4.41
CA GLU A 253 -9.70 3.64 5.74
C GLU A 253 -8.77 4.61 6.49
N VAL A 254 -7.46 4.39 6.41
CA VAL A 254 -6.47 5.27 7.04
C VAL A 254 -6.42 6.63 6.34
N MET A 255 -6.50 6.67 5.01
CA MET A 255 -6.50 7.91 4.24
C MET A 255 -7.70 8.79 4.58
N LEU A 256 -8.86 8.19 4.84
CA LEU A 256 -10.09 8.87 5.26
C LEU A 256 -10.07 9.33 6.73
N SER A 257 -9.17 8.79 7.55
CA SER A 257 -9.03 9.21 8.94
C SER A 257 -8.53 10.66 9.04
N LYS A 258 -9.04 11.39 10.05
CA LYS A 258 -8.61 12.76 10.38
C LYS A 258 -7.55 12.81 11.48
N ILE A 259 -7.30 11.70 12.17
CA ILE A 259 -6.42 11.65 13.35
C ILE A 259 -5.48 10.46 13.23
N LEU A 260 -4.21 10.69 13.60
CA LEU A 260 -3.20 9.65 13.73
C LEU A 260 -3.49 8.79 14.96
N ARG A 261 -3.63 7.47 14.78
CA ARG A 261 -3.88 6.53 15.88
C ARG A 261 -2.59 6.19 16.61
N GLY A 262 -2.65 5.85 17.91
CA GLY A 262 -1.48 5.31 18.64
C GLY A 262 -0.48 6.36 19.13
N LYS A 263 0.61 5.89 19.76
CA LYS A 263 1.64 6.77 20.36
C LYS A 263 2.62 7.24 19.29
N CYS A 264 2.73 8.55 19.11
CA CYS A 264 3.65 9.17 18.16
C CYS A 264 4.99 9.54 18.84
N ARG A 265 6.09 8.87 18.46
CA ARG A 265 7.43 9.20 18.99
C ARG A 265 8.06 10.42 18.30
N TYR A 266 7.53 10.83 17.15
CA TYR A 266 7.95 12.02 16.39
C TYR A 266 7.95 13.30 17.25
N VAL A 267 7.04 13.36 18.23
CA VAL A 267 6.87 14.49 19.16
C VAL A 267 7.96 14.56 20.24
N ARG A 268 8.64 13.46 20.56
CA ARG A 268 9.67 13.40 21.63
C ARG A 268 11.10 13.65 21.13
N ALA A 269 11.32 13.72 19.82
CA ALA A 269 12.64 13.81 19.20
C ALA A 269 13.08 15.26 18.88
N ARG A 270 12.33 16.28 19.33
CA ARG A 270 12.70 17.69 19.25
C ARG A 270 12.88 18.30 20.62
#